data_AF-A0A969WN50-F1
#
_entry.id   AF-A0A969WN50-F1
#
_cell.length_a   1.000
_cell.length_b   1.000
_cell.length_c   1.000
_cell.angle_alpha   90.00
_cell.angle_beta   90.00
_cell.angle_gamma   90.00
#
_symmetry.space_group_name_H-M   'P 1'
#
loop_
_entity.id
_entity.type
_entity.pdbx_description
1 polymer ?
#
loop_
_entity_poly.entity_id
_entity_poly.type
_entity_poly.pdbx_seq_one_letter_code
_entity_poly.pdbx_strand_id
1 'polypeptide(L)'
;MQALKKEGIIVSSYMLLCVLARINIPFIGIASIFAYPVVIGLLIYISIASTNFKTGKLLVIQIIEIIFSIYYKMFFLTALLFALKDYPGKDIISIVALSSALLYILFVALSKVKKELIFVAILYINLFSGFILLTYY
;
A
#
# COMPACT_ATOMS: atom_id res chain seq x y z
N MET A 1 -4.43 16.27 3.55
CA MET A 1 -5.07 15.83 4.81
C MET A 1 -6.24 14.86 4.61
N GLN A 2 -7.28 15.19 3.83
CA GLN A 2 -8.48 14.34 3.71
C GLN A 2 -8.24 13.04 2.91
N ALA A 3 -7.45 13.09 1.83
CA ALA A 3 -7.06 11.89 1.07
C ALA A 3 -6.27 10.89 1.93
N LEU A 4 -5.31 11.39 2.72
CA LEU A 4 -4.52 10.58 3.66
C LEU A 4 -5.40 9.89 4.72
N LYS A 5 -6.41 10.60 5.25
CA LYS A 5 -7.38 10.03 6.19
C LYS A 5 -8.18 8.88 5.54
N LYS A 6 -8.67 9.08 4.31
CA LYS A 6 -9.42 8.06 3.57
C LYS A 6 -8.55 6.83 3.29
N GLU A 7 -7.32 7.05 2.85
CA GLU A 7 -6.33 6.00 2.60
C GLU A 7 -6.02 5.19 3.86
N GLY A 8 -5.75 5.88 4.98
CA GLY A 8 -5.52 5.23 6.27
C GLY A 8 -6.71 4.36 6.69
N ILE A 9 -7.94 4.86 6.58
CA ILE A 9 -9.15 4.09 6.90
C ILE A 9 -9.25 2.82 6.04
N ILE A 10 -9.04 2.94 4.73
CA ILE A 10 -9.13 1.80 3.80
C ILE A 10 -8.08 0.73 4.13
N VAL A 11 -6.83 1.14 4.32
CA VAL A 11 -5.71 0.23 4.57
C VAL A 11 -5.85 -0.41 5.94
N SER A 12 -6.18 0.35 6.98
CA SER A 12 -6.42 -0.17 8.32
C SER A 12 -7.62 -1.14 8.36
N SER A 13 -8.70 -0.84 7.63
CA SER A 13 -9.87 -1.72 7.55
C SER A 13 -9.52 -3.05 6.88
N TYR A 14 -8.77 -2.99 5.78
CA TYR A 14 -8.31 -4.20 5.10
C TYR A 14 -7.34 -5.02 5.97
N MET A 15 -6.40 -4.36 6.64
CA MET A 15 -5.48 -5.00 7.58
C MET A 15 -6.24 -5.74 8.68
N LEU A 16 -7.23 -5.10 9.31
CA LEU A 16 -8.06 -5.70 10.34
C LEU A 16 -8.79 -6.94 9.81
N LEU A 17 -9.34 -6.85 8.61
CA LEU A 17 -10.02 -7.96 7.95
C LEU A 17 -9.06 -9.13 7.66
N CYS A 18 -7.83 -8.87 7.23
CA CYS A 18 -6.81 -9.91 7.03
C CYS A 18 -6.35 -10.55 8.35
N VAL A 19 -6.24 -9.78 9.44
CA VAL A 19 -5.93 -10.33 10.78
C VAL A 19 -7.06 -11.25 11.25
N LEU A 20 -8.31 -10.82 11.12
CA LEU A 20 -9.48 -11.64 11.47
C LEU A 20 -9.56 -12.92 10.62
N ALA A 21 -9.13 -12.87 9.36
CA ALA A 21 -9.05 -14.04 8.49
C ALA A 21 -8.04 -15.09 9.00
N ARG A 22 -6.98 -14.69 9.71
CA ARG A 22 -5.97 -15.60 10.28
C ARG A 22 -6.51 -16.36 11.51
N ILE A 23 -7.54 -15.85 12.18
CA ILE A 23 -8.19 -16.51 13.33
C ILE A 23 -9.12 -17.68 12.87
N ASN A 24 -8.88 -18.23 11.68
CA ASN A 24 -9.60 -19.39 11.11
C ASN A 24 -11.12 -19.24 11.01
N ILE A 25 -11.65 -18.02 10.85
CA ILE A 25 -13.06 -17.82 10.49
C ILE A 25 -13.19 -17.95 8.96
N PRO A 26 -13.77 -19.06 8.42
CA PRO A 26 -13.70 -19.38 7.00
C PRO A 26 -14.32 -18.30 6.11
N PHE A 27 -15.44 -17.73 6.56
CA PHE A 27 -16.15 -16.66 5.88
C PHE A 27 -15.30 -15.39 5.74
N ILE A 28 -14.57 -15.01 6.79
CA ILE A 28 -13.69 -13.82 6.77
C ILE A 28 -12.50 -14.05 5.83
N GLY A 29 -12.02 -15.30 5.78
CA GLY A 29 -10.97 -15.68 4.85
C GLY A 29 -11.35 -15.56 3.39
N ILE A 30 -12.61 -15.77 3.02
CA ILE A 30 -13.12 -15.55 1.66
C ILE A 30 -13.35 -14.06 1.43
N ALA A 31 -13.94 -13.37 2.41
CA ALA A 31 -14.16 -11.93 2.37
C ALA A 31 -12.86 -11.15 2.12
N SER A 32 -11.72 -11.60 2.66
CA SER A 32 -10.43 -10.93 2.44
C SER A 32 -9.97 -10.97 1.00
N ILE A 33 -10.21 -12.09 0.30
CA ILE A 33 -9.84 -12.27 -1.10
C ILE A 33 -10.72 -11.39 -1.99
N PHE A 34 -12.03 -11.29 -1.71
CA PHE A 34 -12.94 -10.40 -2.45
C PHE A 34 -12.74 -8.92 -2.12
N ALA A 35 -12.39 -8.58 -0.88
CA ALA A 35 -12.11 -7.21 -0.47
C ALA A 35 -10.83 -6.66 -1.12
N TYR A 36 -9.84 -7.52 -1.37
CA TYR A 36 -8.56 -7.13 -1.95
C TYR A 36 -8.66 -6.27 -3.24
N PRO A 37 -9.34 -6.71 -4.33
CA PRO A 37 -9.47 -5.90 -5.54
C PRO A 37 -10.26 -4.60 -5.30
N VAL A 38 -11.23 -4.60 -4.39
CA VAL A 38 -12.01 -3.40 -4.03
C VAL A 38 -11.10 -2.37 -3.36
N VAL A 39 -10.25 -2.81 -2.43
CA VAL A 39 -9.28 -1.96 -1.72
C VAL A 39 -8.28 -1.35 -2.69
N ILE A 40 -7.75 -2.14 -3.63
CA ILE A 40 -6.87 -1.63 -4.69
C ILE A 40 -7.59 -0.56 -5.53
N GLY A 41 -8.81 -0.85 -5.99
CA GLY A 41 -9.60 0.10 -6.78
C GLY A 41 -9.85 1.42 -6.05
N LEU A 42 -10.16 1.36 -4.74
CA LEU A 42 -10.34 2.56 -3.91
C LEU A 42 -9.04 3.36 -3.73
N LEU A 43 -7.89 2.70 -3.57
CA LEU A 43 -6.59 3.38 -3.47
C LEU A 43 -6.19 4.08 -4.76
N ILE A 44 -6.44 3.44 -5.91
CA ILE A 44 -6.25 4.05 -7.24
C ILE A 44 -7.14 5.28 -7.37
N TYR A 45 -8.43 5.13 -7.05
CA TYR A 45 -9.40 6.23 -7.12
C TYR A 45 -8.98 7.42 -6.26
N ILE A 46 -8.58 7.21 -5.00
CA ILE A 46 -8.12 8.28 -4.11
C ILE A 46 -6.86 8.95 -4.65
N SER A 47 -5.91 8.17 -5.19
CA SER A 47 -4.65 8.71 -5.71
C SER A 47 -4.89 9.62 -6.92
N ILE A 48 -5.80 9.24 -7.82
CA ILE A 48 -6.18 10.06 -8.99
C ILE A 48 -7.02 11.27 -8.56
N ALA A 49 -8.07 11.06 -7.75
CA ALA A 49 -9.01 12.11 -7.36
C ALA A 49 -8.39 13.18 -6.45
N SER A 50 -7.30 12.86 -5.76
CA SER A 50 -6.58 13.82 -4.90
C SER A 50 -5.51 14.62 -5.63
N THR A 51 -5.21 14.29 -6.89
CA THR A 51 -4.16 14.96 -7.65
C THR A 51 -4.74 16.02 -8.58
N ASN A 52 -4.34 17.28 -8.37
CA ASN A 52 -4.59 18.36 -9.31
C ASN A 52 -3.53 18.32 -10.41
N PHE A 53 -3.86 17.67 -11.54
CA PHE A 53 -2.97 17.57 -12.69
C PHE A 53 -2.62 18.97 -13.23
N LYS A 54 -1.32 19.29 -13.24
CA LYS A 54 -0.79 20.49 -13.90
C LYS A 54 -0.35 20.16 -15.31
N THR A 55 -0.56 21.07 -16.27
CA THR A 55 -0.18 20.89 -17.67
C THR A 55 1.35 21.00 -17.90
N GLY A 56 1.86 20.35 -18.95
CA GLY A 56 3.27 20.43 -19.38
C GLY A 56 4.17 19.35 -18.75
N LYS A 57 5.49 19.60 -18.66
CA LYS A 57 6.48 18.64 -18.10
C LYS A 57 6.16 18.19 -16.66
N LEU A 58 5.47 19.03 -15.89
CA LEU A 58 5.03 18.68 -14.53
C LEU A 58 3.99 17.55 -14.52
N LEU A 59 3.20 17.41 -15.59
CA LEU A 59 2.19 16.37 -15.75
C LEU A 59 2.82 14.98 -15.72
N VAL A 60 3.93 14.81 -16.45
CA VAL A 60 4.63 13.52 -16.58
C VAL A 60 5.21 13.10 -15.23
N ILE A 61 5.82 14.03 -14.50
CA ILE A 61 6.38 13.75 -13.16
C ILE A 61 5.26 13.36 -12.19
N GLN A 62 4.12 14.06 -12.20
CA GLN A 62 2.96 13.75 -11.36
C GLN A 62 2.36 12.38 -11.68
N ILE A 63 2.26 12.01 -12.96
CA ILE A 63 1.77 10.68 -13.37
C ILE A 63 2.71 9.59 -12.89
N ILE A 64 4.02 9.75 -13.07
CA ILE A 64 5.03 8.79 -12.60
C ILE A 64 4.94 8.65 -11.08
N GLU A 65 4.83 9.76 -10.34
CA GLU A 65 4.67 9.76 -8.89
C GLU A 65 3.44 8.96 -8.44
N ILE A 66 2.28 9.18 -9.09
CA ILE A 66 1.05 8.44 -8.81
C ILE A 66 1.23 6.95 -9.10
N ILE A 67 1.84 6.59 -10.24
CA ILE A 67 2.05 5.19 -10.63
C ILE A 67 2.92 4.49 -9.60
N PHE A 68 4.08 5.06 -9.26
CA PHE A 68 4.97 4.48 -8.24
C PHE A 68 4.27 4.40 -6.88
N SER A 69 3.49 5.43 -6.52
CA SER A 69 2.72 5.43 -5.28
C SER A 69 1.70 4.30 -5.22
N ILE A 70 0.96 4.06 -6.30
CA ILE A 70 0.00 2.96 -6.38
C ILE A 70 0.74 1.62 -6.32
N TYR A 71 1.85 1.51 -7.05
CA TYR A 71 2.65 0.28 -7.14
C TYR A 71 3.13 -0.21 -5.77
N TYR A 72 3.79 0.64 -4.98
CA TYR A 72 4.31 0.19 -3.68
C TYR A 72 3.18 -0.15 -2.70
N LYS A 73 2.06 0.60 -2.72
CA LYS A 73 0.89 0.34 -1.88
C LYS A 73 0.24 -1.00 -2.23
N MET A 74 0.07 -1.29 -3.52
CA MET A 74 -0.45 -2.58 -3.97
C MET A 74 0.47 -3.72 -3.53
N PHE A 75 1.79 -3.60 -3.74
CA PHE A 75 2.72 -4.64 -3.31
C PHE A 75 2.68 -4.89 -1.81
N PHE A 76 2.56 -3.85 -0.97
CA PHE A 76 2.39 -4.04 0.48
C PHE A 76 1.10 -4.79 0.83
N LEU A 77 -0.01 -4.47 0.17
CA LEU A 77 -1.28 -5.17 0.42
C LEU A 77 -1.22 -6.63 -0.06
N THR A 78 -0.59 -6.89 -1.21
CA THR A 78 -0.33 -8.26 -1.69
C THR A 78 0.51 -9.02 -0.67
N ALA A 79 1.61 -8.41 -0.22
CA ALA A 79 2.54 -9.03 0.71
C ALA A 79 1.86 -9.36 2.04
N LEU A 80 0.99 -8.47 2.52
CA LEU A 80 0.20 -8.66 3.74
C LEU A 80 -0.78 -9.84 3.58
N LEU A 81 -1.50 -9.91 2.46
CA LEU A 81 -2.41 -11.01 2.16
C LEU A 81 -1.66 -12.35 2.11
N PHE A 82 -0.51 -12.39 1.43
CA PHE A 82 0.31 -13.59 1.29
C PHE A 82 0.91 -14.03 2.63
N ALA A 83 1.39 -13.09 3.44
CA ALA A 83 1.94 -13.38 4.76
C ALA A 83 0.88 -13.95 5.72
N LEU A 84 -0.33 -13.38 5.74
CA LEU A 84 -1.38 -13.80 6.67
C LEU A 84 -2.10 -15.08 6.24
N LYS A 85 -2.07 -15.42 4.95
CA LYS A 85 -2.63 -16.67 4.39
C LYS A 85 -1.61 -17.78 4.22
N ASP A 86 -0.35 -17.52 4.56
CA ASP A 86 0.78 -18.42 4.31
C ASP A 86 0.87 -18.90 2.85
N TYR A 87 0.62 -17.99 1.91
CA TYR A 87 0.77 -18.31 0.48
C TYR A 87 2.25 -18.46 0.10
N PRO A 88 2.56 -19.35 -0.87
CA PRO A 88 3.92 -19.52 -1.38
C PRO A 88 4.42 -18.20 -1.99
N GLY A 89 5.68 -17.86 -1.72
CA GLY A 89 6.30 -16.62 -2.23
C GLY A 89 6.03 -15.37 -1.38
N LYS A 90 5.45 -15.50 -0.17
CA LYS A 90 5.24 -14.38 0.77
C LYS A 90 6.50 -13.56 1.04
N ASP A 91 7.65 -14.22 1.16
CA ASP A 91 8.93 -13.54 1.43
C ASP A 91 9.40 -12.74 0.21
N ILE A 92 9.28 -13.32 -0.99
CA ILE A 92 9.66 -12.67 -2.26
C ILE A 92 8.82 -11.40 -2.47
N ILE A 93 7.50 -11.51 -2.31
CA ILE A 93 6.59 -10.37 -2.49
C ILE A 93 6.85 -9.29 -1.42
N SER A 94 7.20 -9.67 -0.19
CA SER A 94 7.57 -8.72 0.87
C SER A 94 8.86 -7.95 0.52
N ILE A 95 9.87 -8.62 -0.03
CA ILE A 95 11.10 -7.98 -0.51
C ILE A 95 10.80 -7.02 -1.67
N VAL A 96 9.95 -7.43 -2.62
CA VAL A 96 9.52 -6.58 -3.74
C VAL A 96 8.78 -5.34 -3.23
N ALA A 97 7.88 -5.49 -2.24
CA ALA A 97 7.18 -4.38 -1.62
C ALA A 97 8.15 -3.36 -1.00
N LEU A 98 9.09 -3.82 -0.18
CA LEU A 98 10.11 -2.95 0.43
C LEU A 98 10.98 -2.25 -0.63
N SER A 99 11.41 -2.99 -1.64
CA SER A 99 12.24 -2.45 -2.72
C SER A 99 11.49 -1.37 -3.51
N SER A 100 10.21 -1.59 -3.80
CA SER A 100 9.36 -0.62 -4.49
C SER A 100 9.12 0.66 -3.66
N ALA A 101 8.95 0.52 -2.34
CA ALA A 101 8.78 1.65 -1.44
C ALA A 101 10.07 2.48 -1.32
N LEU A 102 11.24 1.83 -1.27
CA LEU A 102 12.54 2.50 -1.27
C LEU A 102 12.77 3.26 -2.58
N LEU A 103 12.44 2.66 -3.73
CA LEU A 103 12.50 3.33 -5.03
C LEU A 103 11.60 4.56 -5.08
N TYR A 104 10.38 4.47 -4.53
CA TYR A 104 9.48 5.62 -4.43
C TYR A 104 10.06 6.73 -3.53
N ILE A 105 10.63 6.39 -2.38
CA ILE A 105 11.28 7.36 -1.48
C ILE A 105 12.44 8.06 -2.20
N LEU A 106 13.30 7.31 -2.89
CA LEU A 106 14.40 7.86 -3.68
C LEU A 106 13.89 8.80 -4.78
N PHE A 107 12.85 8.39 -5.51
CA PHE A 107 12.23 9.20 -6.55
C PHE A 107 11.69 10.53 -6.00
N VAL A 108 10.93 10.49 -4.91
CA VAL A 108 10.36 11.68 -4.26
C VAL A 108 11.45 12.61 -3.72
N ALA A 109 12.51 12.04 -3.13
CA ALA A 109 13.65 12.79 -2.60
C ALA A 109 14.44 13.51 -3.70
N LEU A 110 14.74 12.82 -4.82
CA LEU A 110 15.43 13.39 -5.97
C LEU A 110 14.58 14.46 -6.68
N SER A 111 13.27 14.26 -6.70
CA SER A 111 12.32 15.16 -7.36
C SER A 111 12.02 16.44 -6.55
N LYS A 112 12.62 16.59 -5.35
CA LYS A 112 12.39 17.70 -4.40
C LYS A 112 10.90 17.95 -4.09
N VAL A 113 10.09 16.90 -4.15
CA VAL A 113 8.65 16.97 -3.89
C VAL A 113 8.40 17.03 -2.37
N LYS A 114 7.16 17.34 -1.96
CA LYS A 114 6.77 17.54 -0.56
C LYS A 114 7.24 16.39 0.35
N LYS A 115 7.93 16.75 1.44
CA LYS A 115 8.40 15.82 2.50
C LYS A 115 7.29 14.94 3.10
N GLU A 116 6.05 15.40 3.06
CA GLU A 116 4.87 14.66 3.50
C GLU A 116 4.75 13.29 2.81
N LEU A 117 5.11 13.17 1.53
CA LEU A 117 4.99 11.92 0.77
C LEU A 117 6.02 10.87 1.21
N ILE A 118 7.22 11.30 1.56
CA ILE A 118 8.27 10.44 2.13
C ILE A 118 7.78 9.89 3.47
N PHE A 119 7.17 10.74 4.30
CA PHE A 119 6.61 10.33 5.58
C PHE A 119 5.53 9.25 5.42
N VAL A 120 4.64 9.38 4.43
CA VAL A 120 3.63 8.34 4.13
C VAL A 120 4.27 7.01 3.77
N ALA A 121 5.28 7.02 2.90
CA ALA A 121 5.98 5.80 2.51
C ALA A 121 6.68 5.11 3.69
N ILE A 122 7.33 5.90 4.57
CA ILE A 122 7.93 5.40 5.81
C ILE A 122 6.86 4.81 6.75
N LEU A 123 5.69 5.42 6.82
CA LEU A 123 4.58 4.95 7.67
C LEU A 123 4.05 3.59 7.16
N TYR A 124 3.93 3.43 5.83
CA TYR A 124 3.61 2.15 5.21
C TYR A 124 4.65 1.06 5.52
N ILE A 125 5.95 1.39 5.39
CA ILE A 125 7.03 0.46 5.73
C ILE A 125 6.93 0.02 7.19
N ASN A 126 6.76 0.95 8.13
CA ASN A 126 6.67 0.62 9.56
C ASN A 126 5.43 -0.22 9.91
N LEU A 127 4.25 0.16 9.40
CA LEU A 127 3.02 -0.62 9.59
C LEU A 127 3.22 -2.05 9.09
N PHE A 128 3.74 -2.19 7.87
CA PHE A 128 3.95 -3.49 7.26
C PHE A 128 4.97 -4.35 7.99
N SER A 129 6.12 -3.80 8.35
CA SER A 129 7.14 -4.51 9.14
C SER A 129 6.60 -4.99 10.48
N GLY A 130 5.75 -4.18 11.16
CA GLY A 130 5.08 -4.59 12.38
C GLY A 130 4.15 -5.79 12.20
N PHE A 131 3.41 -5.84 11.08
CA PHE A 131 2.53 -6.97 10.77
C PHE A 131 3.29 -8.24 10.36
N ILE A 132 4.39 -8.11 9.62
CA ILE A 132 5.26 -9.25 9.34
C ILE A 132 5.76 -9.87 10.65
N LEU A 133 6.21 -9.04 11.59
CA LEU A 133 6.65 -9.48 12.91
C LEU A 133 5.54 -10.29 13.61
N LEU A 134 4.30 -9.81 13.59
CA LEU A 134 3.13 -10.52 14.12
C LEU A 134 2.81 -11.83 13.38
N THR A 135 3.27 -12.04 12.15
CA THR A 135 3.09 -13.32 11.44
C THR A 135 4.12 -14.38 11.77
N TYR A 136 5.31 -14.00 12.25
CA TYR A 136 6.36 -14.94 12.63
C TYR A 136 6.27 -15.42 14.09
N TYR A 137 5.57 -14.68 14.94
CA TYR A 137 5.22 -15.07 16.32
C TYR A 137 3.78 -15.61 16.37
#